data_AF-A0A6B8QXH3-F1
#
_entry.id   AF-A0A6B8QXH3-F1
#
_cell.length_a   1.000
_cell.length_b   1.000
_cell.length_c   1.000
_cell.angle_alpha   90.00
_cell.angle_beta   90.00
_cell.angle_gamma   90.00
#
_symmetry.space_group_name_H-M   'P 1'
#
loop_
_entity.id
_entity.type
_entity.pdbx_description
1 polymer ?
#
loop_
_entity_poly.entity_id
_entity_poly.type
_entity_poly.pdbx_seq_one_letter_code
_entity_poly.pdbx_strand_id
1 'polypeptide(L)'
;MAETYIPMARWGRDHWRCLAYVEAVAVEMAGFQVGADPRMTANRRHFRILADHCPRPRRPNHPPRPGLVMQPEYATRLADGSQPDPAHDDWCCVQDMAAEGLFTAGPDRVQPGETLHLSERGLALAADLRQHKAAGHPIGAFRRGQDNLEEAVCPA
;
A
#
# COMPACT_ATOMS: atom_id res chain seq x y z
N MET A 1 20.99 4.53 2.23
CA MET A 1 20.34 5.37 1.20
C MET A 1 19.07 5.87 1.83
N ALA A 2 18.82 7.18 1.85
CA ALA A 2 17.56 7.68 2.40
C ALA A 2 16.42 7.11 1.56
N GLU A 3 15.57 6.26 2.15
CA GLU A 3 14.34 5.78 1.49
C GLU A 3 13.52 7.02 1.15
N THR A 4 13.45 7.33 -0.13
CA THR A 4 12.69 8.47 -0.63
C THR A 4 11.28 7.97 -0.89
N TYR A 5 10.41 8.12 0.11
CA TYR A 5 8.99 7.80 -0.04
C TYR A 5 8.37 8.61 -1.18
N ILE A 6 7.46 8.00 -1.92
CA ILE A 6 6.78 8.65 -3.05
C ILE A 6 5.59 9.43 -2.49
N PRO A 7 5.58 10.77 -2.60
CA PRO A 7 4.49 11.58 -2.05
C PRO A 7 3.19 11.30 -2.80
N MET A 8 2.06 11.41 -2.10
CA MET A 8 0.72 11.07 -2.61
C MET A 8 0.36 11.81 -3.91
N ALA A 9 0.87 13.03 -4.09
CA ALA A 9 0.68 13.81 -5.31
C ALA A 9 1.21 13.11 -6.59
N ARG A 10 2.12 12.15 -6.45
CA ARG A 10 2.73 11.40 -7.56
C ARG A 10 2.15 9.99 -7.71
N TRP A 11 1.29 9.55 -6.80
CA TRP A 11 0.76 8.19 -6.77
C TRP A 11 0.03 7.81 -8.05
N GLY A 12 0.44 6.68 -8.61
CA GLY A 12 -0.17 6.09 -9.79
C GLY A 12 -1.16 4.99 -9.46
N ARG A 13 -1.50 4.22 -10.49
CA ARG A 13 -2.48 3.13 -10.41
C ARG A 13 -2.17 2.13 -9.31
N ASP A 14 -0.89 1.80 -9.11
CA ASP A 14 -0.48 0.71 -8.23
C ASP A 14 -0.61 1.11 -6.76
N HIS A 15 -0.24 2.34 -6.37
CA HIS A 15 -0.52 2.89 -5.04
C HIS A 15 -2.02 2.84 -4.72
N TRP A 16 -2.87 3.33 -5.62
CA TRP A 16 -4.32 3.33 -5.40
C TRP A 16 -4.91 1.91 -5.31
N ARG A 17 -4.42 0.98 -6.13
CA ARG A 17 -4.81 -0.43 -6.05
C ARG A 17 -4.39 -1.08 -4.74
N CYS A 18 -3.16 -0.81 -4.31
CA CYS A 18 -2.64 -1.30 -3.05
C CYS A 18 -3.47 -0.76 -1.88
N LEU A 19 -3.81 0.53 -1.87
CA LEU A 19 -4.65 1.12 -0.81
C LEU A 19 -6.04 0.46 -0.74
N ALA A 20 -6.68 0.25 -1.90
CA ALA A 20 -7.98 -0.43 -1.96
C ALA A 20 -7.91 -1.88 -1.46
N TYR A 21 -6.81 -2.59 -1.75
CA TYR A 21 -6.59 -3.94 -1.26
C TYR A 21 -6.36 -3.97 0.25
N VAL A 22 -5.44 -3.14 0.74
CA VAL A 22 -5.10 -3.05 2.16
C VAL A 22 -6.33 -2.70 2.99
N GLU A 23 -7.15 -1.74 2.54
CA GLU A 23 -8.36 -1.38 3.25
C GLU A 23 -9.36 -2.52 3.32
N ALA A 24 -9.62 -3.21 2.21
CA ALA A 24 -10.54 -4.34 2.20
C ALA A 24 -10.09 -5.46 3.18
N VAL A 25 -8.79 -5.74 3.24
CA VAL A 25 -8.24 -6.71 4.20
C VAL A 25 -8.33 -6.19 5.63
N ALA A 26 -7.98 -4.92 5.86
CA ALA A 26 -7.98 -4.33 7.20
C ALA A 26 -9.37 -4.31 7.83
N VAL A 27 -10.42 -4.04 7.03
CA VAL A 27 -11.82 -4.07 7.50
C VAL A 27 -12.26 -5.50 7.84
N GLU A 28 -11.95 -6.47 6.99
CA GLU A 28 -12.36 -7.87 7.19
C GLU A 28 -11.62 -8.53 8.36
N MET A 29 -10.33 -8.24 8.51
CA MET A 29 -9.43 -8.95 9.42
C MET A 29 -9.04 -8.15 10.67
N ALA A 30 -9.71 -7.01 10.91
CA ALA A 30 -9.39 -6.06 11.98
C ALA A 30 -7.93 -5.55 11.95
N GLY A 31 -7.34 -5.44 10.76
CA GLY A 31 -5.97 -4.97 10.53
C GLY A 31 -5.33 -5.60 9.29
N PHE A 32 -4.22 -5.03 8.85
CA PHE A 32 -3.43 -5.53 7.73
C PHE A 32 -2.08 -6.03 8.22
N GLN A 33 -1.87 -7.35 8.20
CA GLN A 33 -0.63 -7.95 8.67
C GLN A 33 0.48 -7.78 7.63
N VAL A 34 1.63 -7.24 8.05
CA VAL A 34 2.85 -7.18 7.26
C VAL A 34 3.44 -8.59 7.17
N GLY A 35 3.43 -9.19 6.00
CA GLY A 35 3.88 -10.58 5.84
C GLY A 35 3.83 -11.08 4.41
N ALA A 36 4.12 -12.36 4.22
CA ALA A 36 4.06 -12.96 2.89
C ALA A 36 2.60 -13.04 2.40
N ASP A 37 2.12 -12.00 1.71
CA ASP A 37 0.78 -11.97 1.13
C ASP A 37 0.83 -12.39 -0.35
N PRO A 38 0.12 -13.46 -0.74
CA PRO A 38 0.10 -13.96 -2.11
C PRO A 38 -0.64 -13.09 -3.15
N ARG A 39 -1.36 -12.06 -2.70
CA ARG A 39 -1.97 -11.05 -3.56
C ARG A 39 -1.11 -9.79 -3.68
N MET A 40 -0.08 -9.66 -2.83
CA MET A 40 0.94 -8.62 -2.93
C MET A 40 2.13 -9.13 -3.73
N THR A 41 2.55 -8.34 -4.69
CA THR A 41 3.74 -8.58 -5.50
C THR A 41 4.92 -7.97 -4.76
N ALA A 42 5.91 -8.80 -4.41
CA ALA A 42 7.10 -8.37 -3.68
C ALA A 42 8.37 -8.57 -4.52
N ASN A 43 9.31 -7.64 -4.48
CA ASN A 43 10.63 -7.81 -5.07
C ASN A 43 11.43 -8.88 -4.32
N ARG A 44 12.59 -9.32 -4.87
CA ARG A 44 13.41 -10.39 -4.26
C ARG A 44 13.87 -10.07 -2.83
N ARG A 45 14.16 -8.80 -2.52
CA ARG A 45 14.65 -8.37 -1.21
C ARG A 45 13.55 -8.51 -0.16
N HIS A 46 12.37 -7.95 -0.42
CA HIS A 46 11.22 -8.05 0.46
C HIS A 46 10.70 -9.48 0.55
N PHE A 47 10.62 -10.21 -0.57
CA PHE A 47 10.21 -11.62 -0.57
C PHE A 47 11.07 -12.47 0.36
N ARG A 48 12.41 -12.33 0.31
CA ARG A 48 13.32 -13.06 1.21
C ARG A 48 13.03 -12.74 2.67
N ILE A 49 12.96 -11.45 3.02
CA ILE A 49 12.71 -10.99 4.39
C ILE A 49 11.35 -11.52 4.89
N LEU A 50 10.29 -11.36 4.11
CA LEU A 50 8.95 -11.79 4.50
C LEU A 50 8.84 -13.32 4.59
N ALA A 51 9.50 -14.06 3.71
CA ALA A 51 9.51 -15.52 3.76
C ALA A 51 10.29 -16.07 4.97
N ASP A 52 11.35 -15.38 5.39
CA ASP A 52 12.18 -15.76 6.52
C ASP A 52 11.52 -15.41 7.87
N HIS A 53 10.80 -14.28 7.95
CA HIS A 53 10.27 -13.74 9.21
C HIS A 53 8.77 -13.96 9.42
N CYS A 54 7.98 -14.11 8.36
CA CYS A 54 6.53 -14.30 8.50
C CYS A 54 6.12 -15.74 8.18
N PRO A 55 5.29 -16.38 9.03
CA PRO A 55 4.74 -17.68 8.69
C PRO A 55 3.91 -17.56 7.40
N ARG A 56 4.00 -18.57 6.53
CA ARG A 56 3.18 -18.62 5.31
C ARG A 56 1.70 -18.52 5.71
N PRO A 57 0.91 -17.61 5.11
CA PRO A 57 -0.52 -17.57 5.39
C PRO A 57 -1.11 -18.95 5.09
N ARG A 58 -1.90 -19.48 6.03
CA ARG A 58 -2.63 -20.74 5.86
C ARG A 58 -3.62 -20.58 4.70
N ARG A 59 -3.25 -21.04 3.51
CA ARG A 59 -4.19 -21.10 2.38
C ARG A 59 -5.01 -22.38 2.43
N PRO A 60 -6.27 -22.35 1.96
CA PRO A 60 -6.93 -23.53 1.41
C PRO A 60 -6.11 -24.04 0.20
N ASN A 61 -5.98 -25.36 0.06
CA ASN A 61 -5.16 -26.12 -0.90
C ASN A 61 -5.11 -25.58 -2.35
N HIS A 62 -4.34 -24.52 -2.60
CA HIS A 62 -4.00 -24.09 -3.95
C HIS A 62 -2.49 -24.22 -4.18
N PRO A 63 -2.06 -24.71 -5.36
CA PRO A 63 -0.64 -24.86 -5.66
C PRO A 63 0.09 -23.51 -5.54
N PRO A 64 1.36 -23.51 -5.09
CA PRO A 64 2.16 -22.30 -5.05
C PRO A 64 2.26 -21.75 -6.47
N ARG A 65 1.74 -20.54 -6.69
CA ARG A 65 1.85 -19.88 -7.99
C ARG A 65 3.32 -19.47 -8.19
N PRO A 66 4.00 -19.90 -9.28
CA PRO A 66 5.26 -19.28 -9.67
C PRO A 66 4.96 -17.81 -10.01
N GLY A 67 5.53 -16.87 -9.23
CA GLY A 67 5.21 -15.44 -9.37
C GLY A 67 5.25 -14.58 -8.10
N LEU A 68 5.70 -15.13 -6.95
CA LEU A 68 5.84 -14.36 -5.70
C LEU A 68 6.89 -13.24 -5.75
N VAL A 69 7.73 -13.26 -6.79
CA VAL A 69 8.81 -12.30 -6.99
C VAL A 69 8.47 -11.39 -8.17
N MET A 70 8.39 -10.09 -7.91
CA MET A 70 8.15 -9.05 -8.91
C MET A 70 9.21 -9.11 -10.01
N GLN A 71 8.77 -9.06 -11.27
CA GLN A 71 9.64 -8.80 -12.41
C GLN A 71 9.74 -7.29 -12.63
N PRO A 72 10.91 -6.75 -13.06
CA PRO A 72 11.09 -5.30 -13.24
C PRO A 72 10.06 -4.62 -14.15
N GLU A 73 9.52 -5.36 -15.12
CA GLU A 73 8.50 -4.91 -16.07
C GLU A 73 7.14 -4.60 -15.42
N TYR A 74 6.92 -5.17 -14.22
CA TYR A 74 5.70 -5.02 -13.42
C TYR A 74 5.92 -4.14 -12.18
N ALA A 75 7.02 -3.38 -12.09
CA ALA A 75 7.21 -2.47 -10.97
C ALA A 75 6.17 -1.34 -10.98
N THR A 76 5.98 -0.73 -9.81
CA THR A 76 5.02 0.35 -9.60
C THR A 76 5.23 1.51 -10.58
N ARG A 77 4.16 1.91 -11.27
CA ARG A 77 4.13 3.08 -12.15
C ARG A 77 3.43 4.25 -11.49
N LEU A 78 4.02 5.43 -11.63
CA LEU A 78 3.47 6.69 -11.15
C LEU A 78 2.33 7.23 -12.02
N ALA A 79 1.69 8.28 -11.53
CA ALA A 79 0.59 8.97 -12.21
C ALA A 79 0.93 9.43 -13.64
N ASP A 80 2.18 9.82 -13.89
CA ASP A 80 2.71 10.25 -15.18
C ASP A 80 3.19 9.09 -16.07
N GLY A 81 3.03 7.84 -15.60
CA GLY A 81 3.49 6.63 -16.27
C GLY A 81 4.98 6.33 -16.07
N SER A 82 5.72 7.18 -15.35
CA SER A 82 7.12 6.93 -15.03
C SER A 82 7.29 5.81 -14.00
N GLN A 83 8.46 5.17 -14.03
CA GLN A 83 8.87 4.13 -13.10
C GLN A 83 10.12 4.63 -12.36
N PRO A 84 9.97 5.32 -11.22
CA PRO A 84 11.06 6.01 -10.53
C PRO A 84 12.06 5.02 -9.94
N ASP A 85 11.60 3.83 -9.56
CA ASP A 85 12.43 2.75 -9.04
C ASP A 85 11.92 1.39 -9.54
N PRO A 86 12.73 0.62 -10.29
CA PRO A 86 12.36 -0.73 -10.74
C PRO A 86 12.27 -1.78 -9.63
N ALA A 87 12.70 -1.46 -8.41
CA ALA A 87 12.50 -2.30 -7.23
C ALA A 87 11.26 -1.92 -6.41
N HIS A 88 10.55 -0.85 -6.76
CA HIS A 88 9.36 -0.41 -6.04
C HIS A 88 8.20 -1.39 -6.25
N ASP A 89 7.83 -2.08 -5.17
CA ASP A 89 6.82 -3.13 -5.15
C ASP A 89 5.62 -2.73 -4.27
N ASP A 90 4.72 -3.67 -4.01
CA ASP A 90 3.53 -3.38 -3.19
C ASP A 90 3.90 -3.03 -1.74
N TRP A 91 5.01 -3.54 -1.21
CA TRP A 91 5.47 -3.19 0.16
C TRP A 91 6.08 -1.81 0.23
N CYS A 92 6.76 -1.36 -0.83
CA CYS A 92 7.13 0.05 -0.97
C CYS A 92 5.88 0.94 -1.00
N CYS A 93 4.81 0.54 -1.68
CA CYS A 93 3.53 1.28 -1.65
C CYS A 93 2.97 1.39 -0.22
N VAL A 94 3.03 0.31 0.57
CA VAL A 94 2.59 0.33 1.98
C VAL A 94 3.46 1.28 2.82
N GLN A 95 4.78 1.31 2.59
CA GLN A 95 5.66 2.26 3.26
C GLN A 95 5.36 3.72 2.89
N ASP A 96 5.09 4.01 1.61
CA ASP A 96 4.66 5.34 1.16
C ASP A 96 3.35 5.76 1.84
N MET A 97 2.38 4.84 1.97
CA MET A 97 1.12 5.09 2.67
C MET A 97 1.33 5.38 4.16
N ALA A 98 2.25 4.68 4.81
CA ALA A 98 2.62 4.94 6.20
C ALA A 98 3.31 6.30 6.36
N ALA A 99 4.20 6.66 5.43
CA ALA A 99 4.82 7.98 5.39
C ALA A 99 3.79 9.12 5.18
N GLU A 100 2.72 8.85 4.43
CA GLU A 100 1.57 9.75 4.26
C GLU A 100 0.57 9.72 5.43
N GLY A 101 0.86 8.99 6.51
CA GLY A 101 0.01 8.93 7.70
C GLY A 101 -1.34 8.24 7.46
N LEU A 102 -1.42 7.33 6.49
CA LEU A 102 -2.64 6.55 6.23
C LEU A 102 -2.82 5.38 7.21
N PHE A 103 -1.76 5.02 7.92
CA PHE A 103 -1.83 4.09 9.05
C PHE A 103 -1.64 4.82 10.37
N THR A 104 -2.06 4.21 11.46
CA THR A 104 -1.75 4.68 12.82
C THR A 104 -0.27 4.51 13.16
N ALA A 105 0.43 3.64 12.44
CA ALA A 105 1.86 3.40 12.57
C ALA A 105 2.65 4.12 11.46
N GLY A 106 3.83 4.64 11.80
CA GLY A 106 4.74 5.27 10.86
C GLY A 106 5.46 4.26 9.93
N PRO A 107 6.18 4.74 8.90
CA PRO A 107 6.83 3.88 7.92
C PRO A 107 7.91 2.96 8.51
N ASP A 108 8.56 3.38 9.60
CA ASP A 108 9.53 2.59 10.37
C ASP A 108 8.92 1.34 11.01
N ARG A 109 7.60 1.33 11.21
CA ARG A 109 6.82 0.24 11.83
C ARG A 109 6.20 -0.72 10.80
N VAL A 110 6.44 -0.51 9.50
CA VAL A 110 6.07 -1.46 8.45
C VAL A 110 7.11 -2.59 8.42
N GLN A 111 7.05 -3.48 9.42
CA GLN A 111 8.00 -4.57 9.62
C GLN A 111 7.30 -5.93 9.60
N PRO A 112 7.98 -7.01 9.15
CA PRO A 112 7.43 -8.36 9.14
C PRO A 112 6.82 -8.77 10.49
N GLY A 113 5.57 -9.23 10.49
CA GLY A 113 4.84 -9.72 11.66
C GLY A 113 3.95 -8.67 12.34
N GLU A 114 4.16 -7.38 12.05
CA GLU A 114 3.34 -6.29 12.58
C GLU A 114 1.94 -6.26 11.94
N THR A 115 0.96 -5.77 12.69
CA THR A 115 -0.40 -5.52 12.17
C THR A 115 -0.64 -4.02 12.07
N LEU A 116 -0.84 -3.54 10.86
CA LEU A 116 -1.14 -2.14 10.57
C LEU A 116 -2.65 -1.88 10.67
N HIS A 117 -3.01 -0.73 11.22
CA HIS A 117 -4.39 -0.24 11.24
C HIS A 117 -4.46 1.09 10.49
N LEU A 118 -5.50 1.27 9.67
CA LEU A 118 -5.72 2.55 8.98
C LEU A 118 -6.00 3.64 10.01
N SER A 119 -5.42 4.82 9.80
CA SER A 119 -5.78 6.03 10.53
C SER A 119 -7.14 6.56 10.06
N GLU A 120 -7.71 7.54 10.77
CA GLU A 120 -8.92 8.23 10.31
C GLU A 120 -8.73 8.84 8.91
N ARG A 121 -7.56 9.44 8.64
CA ARG A 121 -7.18 9.96 7.32
C ARG A 121 -7.14 8.83 6.27
N GLY A 122 -6.59 7.67 6.63
CA GLY A 122 -6.54 6.48 5.77
C GLY A 122 -7.93 5.95 5.41
N LEU A 123 -8.81 5.83 6.41
CA LEU A 123 -10.20 5.40 6.22
C LEU A 123 -10.98 6.36 5.34
N ALA A 124 -10.86 7.68 5.58
CA ALA A 124 -11.51 8.69 4.77
C ALA A 124 -11.04 8.63 3.30
N LEU A 125 -9.72 8.52 3.08
CA LEU A 125 -9.17 8.42 1.73
C LEU A 125 -9.60 7.15 1.01
N ALA A 126 -9.64 6.01 1.71
CA ALA A 126 -10.13 4.77 1.12
C ALA A 126 -11.62 4.84 0.78
N ALA A 127 -12.43 5.54 1.58
CA ALA A 127 -13.83 5.81 1.27
C ALA A 127 -13.98 6.65 -0.01
N ASP A 128 -13.20 7.73 -0.15
CA ASP A 128 -13.16 8.56 -1.37
C ASP A 128 -12.81 7.72 -2.60
N LEU A 129 -11.80 6.85 -2.47
CA LEU A 129 -11.36 5.96 -3.53
C LEU A 129 -12.44 4.94 -3.93
N ARG A 130 -13.14 4.36 -2.95
CA ARG A 130 -14.27 3.45 -3.20
C ARG A 130 -15.40 4.16 -3.92
N GLN A 131 -15.75 5.38 -3.51
CA GLN A 131 -16.78 6.18 -4.16
C GLN A 131 -16.41 6.49 -5.61
N HIS A 132 -15.17 6.93 -5.87
CA HIS A 132 -14.66 7.14 -7.23
C HIS A 132 -14.77 5.87 -8.08
N LYS A 133 -14.43 4.71 -7.50
CA LYS A 133 -14.53 3.44 -8.22
C LYS A 133 -15.97 3.01 -8.48
N ALA A 134 -16.87 3.24 -7.51
CA ALA A 134 -18.30 2.97 -7.63
C ALA A 134 -18.98 3.84 -8.70
N ALA A 135 -18.49 5.07 -8.92
CA ALA A 135 -18.90 5.93 -10.02
C ALA A 135 -18.44 5.44 -11.42
N GLY A 136 -17.74 4.31 -11.50
CA GLY A 136 -17.29 3.70 -12.75
C GLY A 136 -15.93 4.22 -13.25
N HIS A 137 -15.29 5.13 -12.52
CA HIS A 137 -14.01 5.69 -12.95
C HIS A 137 -12.85 4.69 -12.84
N PRO A 138 -11.81 4.80 -13.69
CA PRO A 138 -10.60 4.00 -13.55
C PRO A 138 -9.83 4.41 -12.29
N ILE A 139 -9.32 3.42 -11.55
CA ILE A 139 -8.65 3.64 -10.26
C ILE A 139 -7.38 4.49 -10.39
N GLY A 140 -6.65 4.36 -11.50
CA GLY A 140 -5.43 5.15 -11.75
C GLY A 140 -5.69 6.63 -12.08
N ALA A 141 -6.95 7.00 -12.34
CA ALA A 141 -7.36 8.39 -12.52
C ALA A 141 -7.79 9.06 -11.21
N PHE A 142 -7.78 8.34 -10.08
CA PHE A 142 -8.09 8.94 -8.80
C PHE A 142 -7.04 10.01 -8.46
N ARG A 143 -7.52 11.19 -8.09
CA ARG A 143 -6.70 12.32 -7.63
C ARG A 143 -7.43 12.91 -6.45
N ARG A 144 -6.76 12.97 -5.29
CA ARG A 144 -7.27 13.75 -4.17
C ARG A 144 -6.82 15.19 -4.39
N GLY A 145 -7.75 16.14 -4.45
CA GLY A 145 -7.40 17.56 -4.39
C GLY A 145 -6.67 17.85 -3.08
N GLN A 146 -5.69 18.74 -3.09
CA GLN A 146 -4.94 19.16 -1.88
C GLN A 146 -5.78 20.03 -0.93
N ASP A 147 -7.08 20.18 -1.18
CA ASP A 147 -7.93 21.17 -0.53
C ASP A 147 -8.62 20.60 0.70
N ASN A 148 -7.87 20.20 1.75
CA ASN A 148 -8.40 20.00 3.13
C ASN A 148 -7.31 19.66 4.19
N LEU A 149 -6.09 20.21 4.08
CA LEU A 149 -5.06 20.04 5.13
C LEU A 149 -4.82 21.31 5.97
N GLU A 150 -5.66 22.33 5.85
CA GLU A 150 -5.70 23.43 6.81
C GLU A 150 -6.89 23.23 7.76
N GLU A 151 -6.62 23.40 9.06
CA GLU A 151 -7.54 23.32 10.21
C GLU A 151 -7.70 21.98 10.93
N ALA A 152 -6.64 21.60 11.66
CA ALA A 152 -6.78 21.10 13.04
C ALA A 152 -5.58 21.54 13.88
N VAL A 153 -5.30 22.85 13.92
CA VAL A 153 -4.49 23.43 14.99
C VAL A 153 -5.46 23.85 16.09
N CYS A 154 -5.60 23.03 17.13
CA CYS A 154 -6.28 23.45 18.35
C CYS A 154 -5.50 24.63 18.96
N PRO A 155 -6.11 25.81 19.18
CA PRO A 155 -5.49 26.82 20.03
C PRO A 155 -5.50 26.32 21.48
N ALA A 156 -4.39 26.58 22.17
CA ALA A 156 -4.17 26.28 23.58
C ALA A 156 -5.04 27.12 24.52
#